data_AF-A0A348NRB1-F1
#
_entry.id   AF-A0A348NRB1-F1
#
_cell.length_a   1.000
_cell.length_b   1.000
_cell.length_c   1.000
_cell.angle_alpha   90.00
_cell.angle_beta   90.00
_cell.angle_gamma   90.00
#
_symmetry.space_group_name_H-M   'P 1'
#
loop_
_entity.id
_entity.type
_entity.pdbx_description
1 polymer ?
#
loop_
_entity_poly.entity_id
_entity_poly.type
_entity_poly.pdbx_seq_one_letter_code
_entity_poly.pdbx_strand_id
1 'polypeptide(L)'
;MLMAVMGMLPTVAMMVGSDVAAVGFGIHMMISIGIGLGLTVLFGNLLLTTYVRGLLVGMVYGAIWWVLGPLVIMPLMMGMPLFAIDTTALFSFMGHIVYGGILGVVAVAILSRRR
;
A
#
# COMPACT_ATOMS: atom_id res chain seq x y z
N MET A 1 7.09 5.15 -5.99
CA MET A 1 8.49 5.63 -6.10
C MET A 1 9.51 4.55 -5.74
N LEU A 2 9.42 3.88 -4.59
CA LEU A 2 10.33 2.77 -4.25
C LEU A 2 10.32 1.64 -5.32
N MET A 3 9.14 1.22 -5.78
CA MET A 3 9.02 0.20 -6.84
C MET A 3 9.67 0.60 -8.17
N ALA A 4 9.70 1.90 -8.49
CA ALA A 4 10.33 2.39 -9.72
C ALA A 4 11.86 2.33 -9.61
N VAL A 5 12.41 2.72 -8.45
CA VAL A 5 13.84 2.66 -8.17
C VAL A 5 14.34 1.21 -8.12
N MET A 6 13.53 0.29 -7.60
CA MET A 6 13.87 -1.13 -7.50
C MET A 6 13.58 -1.93 -8.78
N GLY A 7 13.06 -1.31 -9.85
CA GLY A 7 12.73 -2.01 -11.10
C GLY A 7 11.55 -3.00 -10.97
N MET A 8 10.69 -2.85 -9.97
CA MET A 8 9.61 -3.79 -9.64
C MET A 8 8.26 -3.46 -10.30
N LEU A 9 8.19 -2.37 -11.08
CA LEU A 9 6.95 -1.99 -11.77
C LEU A 9 6.48 -3.01 -12.83
N PRO A 10 7.36 -3.63 -13.64
CA PRO A 10 6.96 -4.73 -14.52
C PRO A 10 6.32 -5.89 -13.76
N THR A 11 6.80 -6.22 -12.55
CA THR A 11 6.20 -7.28 -11.72
C THR A 11 4.73 -6.97 -11.40
N VAL A 12 4.39 -5.72 -11.08
CA VAL A 12 2.99 -5.34 -10.87
C VAL A 12 2.18 -5.39 -12.17
N ALA A 13 2.79 -5.03 -13.31
CA ALA A 13 2.14 -5.11 -14.62
C ALA A 13 1.76 -6.56 -14.99
N MET A 14 2.56 -7.55 -14.56
CA MET A 14 2.29 -8.96 -14.84
C MET A 14 0.97 -9.45 -14.25
N MET A 15 0.44 -8.78 -13.21
CA MET A 15 -0.87 -9.09 -12.63
C MET A 15 -2.02 -8.97 -13.65
N VAL A 16 -1.82 -8.22 -14.74
CA VAL A 16 -2.79 -8.07 -15.84
C VAL A 16 -2.24 -8.57 -17.19
N GLY A 17 -1.15 -9.35 -17.17
CA GLY A 17 -0.54 -9.89 -18.38
C GLY A 17 0.29 -8.89 -19.20
N SER A 18 0.73 -7.78 -18.60
CA SER A 18 1.60 -6.77 -19.23
C SER A 18 3.00 -6.80 -18.63
N ASP A 19 4.02 -6.40 -19.39
CA ASP A 19 5.40 -6.20 -18.93
C ASP A 19 5.83 -4.71 -18.93
N VAL A 20 4.99 -3.84 -19.51
CA VAL A 20 5.22 -2.40 -19.58
C VAL A 20 5.19 -1.74 -18.19
N ALA A 21 6.31 -1.11 -17.81
CA ALA A 21 6.45 -0.43 -16.52
C ALA A 21 5.39 0.66 -16.26
N ALA A 22 4.96 1.38 -17.31
CA ALA A 22 3.90 2.39 -17.20
C ALA A 22 2.54 1.78 -16.81
N VAL A 23 2.23 0.57 -17.32
CA VAL A 23 1.01 -0.16 -16.94
C VAL A 23 1.08 -0.58 -15.48
N GLY A 24 2.22 -1.13 -15.05
CA GLY A 24 2.45 -1.49 -13.65
C GLY A 24 2.36 -0.29 -12.70
N PHE A 25 2.88 0.86 -13.12
CA PHE A 25 2.71 2.11 -12.37
C PHE A 25 1.24 2.53 -12.25
N GLY A 26 0.48 2.51 -13.35
CA GLY A 26 -0.94 2.85 -13.34
C GLY A 26 -1.75 1.94 -12.39
N ILE A 27 -1.52 0.64 -12.44
CA ILE A 27 -2.15 -0.34 -11.55
C ILE A 27 -1.77 -0.09 -10.10
N HIS A 28 -0.47 0.15 -9.84
CA HIS A 28 0.00 0.43 -8.49
C HIS A 28 -0.63 1.70 -7.91
N MET A 29 -0.81 2.75 -8.72
CA MET A 29 -1.50 3.98 -8.31
C MET A 29 -2.98 3.73 -8.04
N MET A 30 -3.67 2.98 -8.91
CA MET A 30 -5.08 2.63 -8.72
C MET A 30 -5.30 1.86 -7.41
N ILE A 31 -4.47 0.85 -7.14
CA ILE A 31 -4.52 0.07 -5.89
C ILE A 31 -4.23 0.98 -4.69
N SER A 32 -3.20 1.82 -4.79
CA SER A 32 -2.85 2.75 -3.71
C SER A 32 -4.01 3.69 -3.38
N ILE A 33 -4.67 4.27 -4.38
CA ILE A 33 -5.86 5.12 -4.19
C ILE A 33 -6.99 4.33 -3.52
N GLY A 34 -7.29 3.12 -3.99
CA GLY A 34 -8.32 2.26 -3.41
C GLY A 34 -8.06 1.95 -1.93
N ILE A 35 -6.83 1.58 -1.60
CA ILE A 35 -6.38 1.34 -0.22
C ILE A 35 -6.51 2.62 0.63
N GLY A 36 -6.09 3.77 0.09
CA GLY A 36 -6.16 5.05 0.77
C GLY A 36 -7.59 5.49 1.09
N LEU A 37 -8.49 5.33 0.13
CA LEU A 37 -9.93 5.55 0.31
C LEU A 37 -10.50 4.58 1.35
N GLY A 38 -10.10 3.30 1.31
CA GLY A 38 -10.50 2.31 2.29
C GLY A 38 -10.20 2.74 3.73
N LEU A 39 -8.98 3.21 4.00
CA LEU A 39 -8.64 3.72 5.34
C LEU A 39 -9.47 4.96 5.71
N THR A 40 -9.50 5.94 4.82
CA THR A 40 -10.02 7.28 5.12
C THR A 40 -11.54 7.30 5.24
N VAL A 41 -12.24 6.63 4.33
CA VAL A 41 -13.71 6.63 4.28
C VAL A 41 -14.30 5.72 5.36
N LEU A 42 -13.76 4.51 5.52
CA LEU A 42 -14.34 3.52 6.43
C LEU A 42 -13.98 3.79 7.89
N PHE A 43 -12.77 4.29 8.15
CA PHE A 43 -12.25 4.43 9.52
C PHE A 43 -11.96 5.87 9.95
N GLY A 44 -12.17 6.86 9.07
CA GLY A 44 -11.81 8.26 9.31
C GLY A 44 -12.41 8.85 10.57
N ASN A 45 -13.71 8.66 10.79
CA ASN A 45 -14.40 9.24 11.95
C ASN A 45 -14.09 8.51 13.27
N LEU A 46 -13.63 7.26 13.21
CA LEU A 46 -13.44 6.41 14.38
C LEU A 46 -11.98 6.37 14.85
N LEU A 47 -11.05 6.20 13.92
CA LEU A 47 -9.64 5.90 14.21
C LEU A 47 -8.71 7.07 13.93
N LEU A 48 -9.07 8.02 13.06
CA LEU A 48 -8.19 9.08 12.57
C LEU A 48 -8.46 10.42 13.29
N THR A 49 -8.32 10.42 14.62
CA THR A 49 -8.69 11.58 15.45
C THR A 49 -7.54 12.56 15.74
N THR A 50 -6.30 12.10 15.75
CA THR A 50 -5.10 12.92 15.98
C THR A 50 -3.98 12.48 15.05
N TYR A 51 -2.98 13.34 14.80
CA TYR A 51 -1.87 13.02 13.90
C TYR A 51 -1.09 11.78 14.35
N VAL A 52 -0.78 11.67 15.65
CA VAL A 52 -0.06 10.50 16.19
C VAL A 52 -0.89 9.23 16.02
N ARG A 53 -2.19 9.28 16.31
CA ARG A 53 -3.08 8.12 16.13
C ARG A 53 -3.22 7.76 14.65
N GLY A 54 -3.35 8.76 13.77
CA GLY A 54 -3.38 8.56 12.32
C GLY A 54 -2.11 7.91 11.80
N LEU A 55 -0.94 8.35 12.27
CA LEU A 55 0.35 7.74 11.93
C LEU A 55 0.38 6.26 12.32
N LEU A 56 0.06 5.92 13.58
CA LEU A 56 0.11 4.54 14.08
C LEU A 56 -0.92 3.65 13.38
N VAL A 57 -2.17 4.11 13.26
CA VAL A 57 -3.23 3.38 12.54
C VAL A 57 -2.84 3.18 11.09
N GLY A 58 -2.28 4.21 10.45
CA GLY A 58 -1.78 4.15 9.09
C GLY A 58 -0.66 3.12 8.92
N MET A 59 0.33 3.08 9.81
CA MET A 59 1.41 2.08 9.78
C MET A 59 0.88 0.65 9.93
N VAL A 60 -0.04 0.42 10.88
CA VAL A 60 -0.69 -0.89 11.05
C VAL A 60 -1.47 -1.28 9.80
N TYR A 61 -2.23 -0.34 9.23
CA TYR A 61 -2.98 -0.56 8.00
C TYR A 61 -2.05 -0.86 6.81
N GLY A 62 -0.92 -0.17 6.72
CA GLY A 62 0.15 -0.47 5.76
C GLY A 62 0.71 -1.88 5.94
N ALA A 63 0.98 -2.30 7.18
CA ALA A 63 1.45 -3.66 7.49
C ALA A 63 0.44 -4.73 7.06
N ILE A 64 -0.86 -4.49 7.29
CA ILE A 64 -1.93 -5.39 6.83
C ILE A 64 -1.89 -5.54 5.31
N TRP A 65 -1.81 -4.42 4.58
CA TRP A 65 -1.73 -4.46 3.11
C TRP A 65 -0.42 -5.01 2.57
N TRP A 66 0.67 -4.93 3.33
CA TRP A 66 1.90 -5.65 3.00
C TRP A 66 1.72 -7.16 3.08
N VAL A 67 1.02 -7.68 4.10
CA VAL A 67 0.70 -9.11 4.13
C VAL A 67 -0.23 -9.46 2.96
N LEU A 68 -1.31 -8.71 2.77
CA LEU A 68 -2.31 -9.04 1.76
C LEU A 68 -1.79 -8.89 0.33
N GLY A 69 -1.04 -7.83 0.01
CA GLY A 69 -0.61 -7.53 -1.35
C GLY A 69 0.53 -8.45 -1.82
N PRO A 70 1.78 -8.16 -1.46
CA PRO A 70 2.95 -8.88 -1.96
C PRO A 70 3.12 -10.30 -1.41
N LEU A 71 2.56 -10.66 -0.25
CA LEU A 71 2.73 -12.01 0.31
C LEU A 71 1.58 -12.98 0.00
N VAL A 72 0.41 -12.47 -0.39
CA VAL A 72 -0.80 -13.28 -0.61
C VAL A 72 -1.38 -13.06 -2.00
N ILE A 73 -1.94 -11.88 -2.30
CA ILE A 73 -2.70 -11.61 -3.54
C ILE A 73 -1.80 -11.74 -4.78
N MET A 74 -0.65 -11.06 -4.79
CA MET A 74 0.26 -11.10 -5.94
C MET A 74 0.79 -12.53 -6.19
N PRO A 75 1.30 -13.26 -5.18
CA PRO A 75 1.71 -14.65 -5.37
C PRO A 75 0.59 -15.56 -5.84
N LEU A 76 -0.62 -15.44 -5.29
CA LEU A 76 -1.80 -16.21 -5.74
C LEU A 76 -2.11 -15.97 -7.22
N MET A 77 -2.09 -14.70 -7.66
CA MET A 77 -2.36 -14.35 -9.06
C MET A 77 -1.29 -14.87 -10.03
N MET A 78 -0.05 -15.00 -9.58
CA MET A 78 1.10 -15.40 -10.41
C MET A 78 1.50 -16.87 -10.25
N GLY A 79 0.80 -17.64 -9.42
CA GLY A 79 1.18 -19.04 -9.12
C GLY A 79 2.51 -19.17 -8.35
N MET A 80 2.89 -18.15 -7.59
CA MET A 80 4.12 -18.12 -6.79
C MET A 80 3.86 -18.62 -5.35
N PRO A 81 4.89 -19.05 -4.61
CA PRO A 81 4.76 -19.43 -3.21
C PRO A 81 4.23 -18.29 -2.33
N LEU A 82 3.27 -18.60 -1.43
CA LEU A 82 2.72 -17.63 -0.49
C LEU A 82 3.68 -17.39 0.68
N PHE A 83 3.62 -16.20 1.27
CA PHE A 83 4.39 -15.84 2.47
C PHE A 83 5.91 -16.01 2.33
N ALA A 84 6.44 -15.92 1.11
CA ALA A 84 7.88 -15.87 0.89
C ALA A 84 8.45 -14.58 1.49
N ILE A 85 9.28 -14.72 2.54
CA ILE A 85 9.97 -13.60 3.17
C ILE A 85 11.41 -13.57 2.67
N ASP A 86 11.66 -12.75 1.66
CA ASP A 86 12.98 -12.46 1.11
C ASP A 86 13.37 -10.99 1.36
N THR A 87 14.54 -10.59 0.87
CA THR A 87 15.00 -9.20 0.96
C THR A 87 14.04 -8.22 0.27
N THR A 88 13.45 -8.63 -0.85
CA THR A 88 12.43 -7.85 -1.58
C THR A 88 11.19 -7.61 -0.72
N ALA A 89 10.71 -8.64 -0.02
CA ALA A 89 9.57 -8.57 0.90
C ALA A 89 9.85 -7.60 2.06
N LEU A 90 11.08 -7.59 2.60
CA LEU A 90 11.49 -6.65 3.65
C LEU A 90 11.54 -5.20 3.16
N PHE A 91 12.07 -4.94 1.96
CA PHE A 91 12.02 -3.60 1.36
C PHE A 91 10.58 -3.16 1.07
N SER A 92 9.75 -4.09 0.60
CA SER A 92 8.33 -3.86 0.38
C SER A 92 7.61 -3.53 1.69
N PHE A 93 7.95 -4.22 2.79
CA PHE A 93 7.41 -3.93 4.13
C PHE A 93 7.69 -2.48 4.53
N MET A 94 8.95 -2.04 4.42
CA MET A 94 9.33 -0.66 4.69
C MET A 94 8.50 0.32 3.85
N GLY A 95 8.34 0.04 2.55
CA GLY A 95 7.52 0.86 1.66
C GLY A 95 6.06 0.97 2.10
N HIS A 96 5.45 -0.14 2.55
CA HIS A 96 4.07 -0.15 3.02
C HIS A 96 3.89 0.54 4.37
N ILE A 97 4.85 0.41 5.29
CA ILE A 97 4.82 1.12 6.58
C ILE A 97 4.92 2.63 6.35
N VAL A 98 5.86 3.07 5.50
CA VAL A 98 6.03 4.49 5.16
C VAL A 98 4.78 5.02 4.45
N TYR A 99 4.28 4.30 3.45
CA TYR A 99 3.04 4.66 2.74
C TYR A 99 1.86 4.78 3.71
N GLY A 100 1.64 3.77 4.54
CA GLY A 100 0.54 3.74 5.50
C GLY A 100 0.63 4.88 6.51
N GLY A 101 1.82 5.14 7.06
CA GLY A 101 2.03 6.25 7.99
C GLY A 101 1.72 7.61 7.37
N ILE A 102 2.23 7.88 6.16
CA ILE A 102 1.94 9.13 5.42
C ILE A 102 0.45 9.24 5.13
N LEU A 103 -0.17 8.17 4.63
CA LEU A 103 -1.60 8.11 4.33
C LEU A 103 -2.43 8.47 5.57
N GLY A 104 -2.13 7.88 6.73
CA GLY A 104 -2.85 8.14 7.97
C GLY A 104 -2.74 9.59 8.44
N VAL A 105 -1.54 10.19 8.36
CA VAL A 105 -1.32 11.61 8.69
C VAL A 105 -2.08 12.53 7.73
N VAL A 106 -2.00 12.27 6.43
CA VAL A 106 -2.69 13.04 5.38
C VAL A 106 -4.21 12.93 5.55
N ALA A 107 -4.72 11.75 5.85
CA ALA A 107 -6.14 11.54 6.10
C ALA A 107 -6.64 12.36 7.30
N VAL A 108 -5.91 12.39 8.42
CA VAL A 108 -6.22 13.26 9.57
C VAL A 108 -6.21 14.74 9.15
N ALA A 109 -5.21 15.17 8.36
CA ALA A 109 -5.14 16.56 7.89
C ALA A 109 -6.34 16.93 7.00
N ILE A 110 -6.80 16.03 6.14
CA ILE A 110 -7.97 16.24 5.29
C ILE A 110 -9.26 16.30 6.12
N LEU A 111 -9.43 15.35 7.06
CA LEU A 111 -10.64 15.25 7.87
C LEU A 111 -10.78 16.40 8.87
N SER A 112 -9.67 16.87 9.44
CA SER A 112 -9.67 18.00 10.38
C SER A 112 -10.04 19.33 9.71
N ARG A 113 -9.71 19.52 8.42
CA ARG A 113 -10.13 20.72 7.64
C ARG A 113 -11.60 20.73 7.27
N ARG A 114 -12.30 19.59 7.36
CA ARG A 114 -13.73 19.47 7.04
C ARG A 114 -14.65 19.70 8.24
N ARG A 115 -14.09 19.83 9.45
CA ARG A 115 -14.81 20.13 10.68
C ARG A 115 -14.70 21.61 10.97
#